data_AF-A0A969I614-F1
#
_entry.id   AF-A0A969I614-F1
#
_cell.length_a   1.000
_cell.length_b   1.000
_cell.length_c   1.000
_cell.angle_alpha   90.00
_cell.angle_beta   90.00
_cell.angle_gamma   90.00
#
_symmetry.space_group_name_H-M   'P 1'
#
loop_
_entity.id
_entity.type
_entity.pdbx_description
1 polymer ?
#
loop_
_entity_poly.entity_id
_entity_poly.type
_entity_poly.pdbx_seq_one_letter_code
_entity_poly.pdbx_strand_id
1 'polypeptide(L)'
;MIQTSLSRVSRQQLPEEFHLAWETLNRLAGDATFVEVFAQAPELLDFVMSRFYMPIFFGGRVENRYKQLARLKLSLAHGCRTCNRQNVPGALEAGITQAQI
;
A
#
# COMPACT_ATOMS: atom_id res chain seq x y z
N MET A 1 2.82 11.95 9.80
CA MET A 1 1.62 11.98 8.95
C MET A 1 1.99 12.73 7.67
N ILE A 2 1.65 12.19 6.49
CA ILE A 2 1.99 12.85 5.22
C ILE A 2 1.12 14.09 5.04
N GLN A 3 1.73 15.19 4.60
CA GLN A 3 0.99 16.38 4.20
C GLN A 3 0.51 16.20 2.76
N THR A 4 -0.78 16.46 2.55
CA THR A 4 -1.42 16.44 1.23
C THR A 4 -2.36 17.63 1.15
N SER A 5 -2.52 18.21 -0.04
CA SER A 5 -3.51 19.25 -0.32
C SER A 5 -4.92 18.68 -0.56
N LEU A 6 -5.04 17.36 -0.67
CA LEU A 6 -6.31 16.68 -0.92
C LEU A 6 -7.10 16.53 0.39
N SER A 7 -8.42 16.67 0.29
CA SER A 7 -9.34 16.36 1.39
C SER A 7 -9.18 14.90 1.87
N ARG A 8 -9.45 14.66 3.14
CA ARG A 8 -9.31 13.34 3.78
C ARG A 8 -10.60 13.00 4.50
N VAL A 9 -11.09 11.78 4.29
CA VAL A 9 -12.15 11.19 5.11
C VAL A 9 -11.52 10.67 6.39
N SER A 10 -12.01 11.11 7.54
CA SER A 10 -11.49 10.65 8.84
C SER A 10 -11.77 9.16 9.04
N ARG A 11 -10.94 8.47 9.85
CA ARG A 11 -11.12 7.04 10.16
C ARG A 11 -12.52 6.71 10.71
N GLN A 12 -13.16 7.64 11.42
CA GLN A 12 -14.52 7.48 11.96
C GLN A 12 -15.61 7.61 10.89
N GLN A 13 -15.32 8.30 9.80
CA GLN A 13 -16.25 8.53 8.69
C GLN A 13 -16.00 7.58 7.49
N LEU A 14 -14.93 6.77 7.54
CA LEU A 14 -14.66 5.78 6.52
C LEU A 14 -15.75 4.70 6.50
N PRO A 15 -16.20 4.28 5.31
CA PRO A 15 -16.98 3.05 5.15
C PRO A 15 -16.28 1.85 5.81
N GLU A 16 -17.07 0.98 6.45
CA GLU A 16 -16.57 -0.15 7.25
C GLU A 16 -15.65 -1.10 6.44
N GLU A 17 -15.98 -1.32 5.17
CA GLU A 17 -15.18 -2.11 4.23
C GLU A 17 -13.72 -1.65 4.07
N PHE A 18 -13.42 -0.36 4.32
CA PHE A 18 -12.06 0.18 4.22
C PHE A 18 -11.31 0.25 5.56
N HIS A 19 -11.94 -0.14 6.67
CA HIS A 19 -11.32 -0.08 8.00
C HIS A 19 -10.08 -0.97 8.09
N LEU A 20 -10.18 -2.20 7.58
CA LEU A 20 -9.05 -3.14 7.55
C LEU A 20 -7.88 -2.63 6.69
N ALA A 21 -8.19 -2.03 5.54
CA ALA A 21 -7.18 -1.42 4.67
C ALA A 21 -6.46 -0.26 5.36
N TRP A 22 -7.22 0.62 6.01
CA TRP A 22 -6.66 1.73 6.79
C TRP A 22 -5.75 1.22 7.91
N GLU A 23 -6.21 0.26 8.70
CA GLU A 23 -5.45 -0.30 9.82
C GLU A 23 -4.17 -0.99 9.36
N THR A 24 -4.25 -1.74 8.26
CA THR A 24 -3.10 -2.44 7.69
C THR A 24 -2.03 -1.45 7.24
N LEU A 25 -2.40 -0.40 6.49
CA LEU A 25 -1.44 0.60 6.02
C LEU A 25 -0.89 1.45 7.18
N ASN A 26 -1.73 1.80 8.14
CA ASN A 26 -1.31 2.55 9.32
C ASN A 26 -0.35 1.73 10.20
N ARG A 27 -0.59 0.42 10.38
CA ARG A 27 0.33 -0.46 11.11
C ARG A 27 1.63 -0.68 10.35
N LEU A 28 1.56 -0.90 9.04
CA LEU A 28 2.72 -1.20 8.19
C LEU A 28 3.67 -0.01 8.06
N ALA A 29 3.12 1.19 7.85
CA ALA A 29 3.92 2.37 7.51
C ALA A 29 3.61 3.60 8.37
N GLY A 30 2.72 3.53 9.35
CA GLY A 30 2.30 4.72 10.12
C GLY A 30 1.56 5.75 9.27
N ASP A 31 0.99 5.30 8.14
CA ASP A 31 0.36 6.18 7.17
C ASP A 31 -0.74 5.48 6.35
N ALA A 32 -1.98 5.92 6.54
CA ALA A 32 -3.15 5.49 5.78
C ALA A 32 -3.74 6.61 4.91
N THR A 33 -2.97 7.68 4.63
CA THR A 33 -3.42 8.84 3.84
C THR A 33 -3.98 8.42 2.48
N PHE A 34 -3.44 7.37 1.85
CA PHE A 34 -3.99 6.82 0.60
C PHE A 34 -5.46 6.43 0.74
N VAL A 35 -5.80 5.61 1.76
CA VAL A 35 -7.19 5.16 2.01
C VAL A 35 -8.09 6.34 2.33
N GLU A 36 -7.63 7.27 3.19
CA GLU A 36 -8.42 8.43 3.61
C GLU A 36 -8.74 9.40 2.46
N VAL A 37 -7.81 9.58 1.53
CA VAL A 37 -8.02 10.43 0.35
C VAL A 37 -8.92 9.74 -0.66
N PHE A 38 -8.64 8.48 -0.99
CA PHE A 38 -9.39 7.73 -2.00
C PHE A 38 -10.79 7.32 -1.55
N ALA A 39 -11.09 7.32 -0.25
CA ALA A 39 -12.44 7.08 0.26
C ALA A 39 -13.47 8.12 -0.20
N GLN A 40 -13.04 9.25 -0.78
CA GLN A 40 -13.92 10.17 -1.51
C GLN A 40 -14.50 9.58 -2.81
N ALA A 41 -13.88 8.50 -3.32
CA ALA A 41 -14.32 7.72 -4.47
C ALA A 41 -14.23 6.21 -4.12
N PRO A 42 -15.15 5.69 -3.28
CA PRO A 42 -15.14 4.31 -2.80
C PRO A 42 -14.97 3.25 -3.89
N GLU A 43 -15.61 3.44 -5.04
CA GLU A 43 -15.53 2.55 -6.20
C GLU A 43 -14.11 2.47 -6.78
N LEU A 44 -13.38 3.59 -6.75
CA LEU A 44 -11.99 3.63 -7.19
C LEU A 44 -11.07 2.97 -6.15
N LEU A 45 -11.35 3.19 -4.86
CA LEU A 45 -10.60 2.56 -3.79
C LEU A 45 -10.74 1.02 -3.82
N ASP A 46 -11.96 0.51 -3.98
CA ASP A 46 -12.21 -0.93 -4.17
C ASP A 46 -11.50 -1.46 -5.42
N PHE A 47 -11.63 -0.77 -6.55
CA PHE A 47 -10.96 -1.18 -7.77
C PHE A 47 -9.44 -1.30 -7.56
N VAL A 48 -8.81 -0.25 -6.99
CA VAL A 48 -7.37 -0.22 -6.79
C VAL A 48 -6.95 -1.32 -5.82
N MET A 49 -7.58 -1.46 -4.66
CA MET A 49 -7.12 -2.40 -3.62
C MET A 49 -7.52 -3.85 -3.93
N SER A 50 -8.81 -4.09 -4.18
CA SER A 50 -9.40 -5.43 -4.25
C SER A 50 -9.25 -6.05 -5.63
N ARG A 51 -9.49 -5.27 -6.68
CA ARG A 51 -9.61 -5.79 -8.06
C ARG A 51 -8.31 -5.70 -8.85
N PHE A 52 -7.42 -4.79 -8.48
CA PHE A 52 -6.13 -4.58 -9.15
C PHE A 52 -4.96 -5.04 -8.28
N TYR A 53 -4.75 -4.40 -7.12
CA TYR A 53 -3.51 -4.56 -6.35
C TYR A 53 -3.38 -5.96 -5.73
N MET A 54 -4.44 -6.46 -5.08
CA MET A 54 -4.44 -7.78 -4.45
C MET A 54 -4.12 -8.92 -5.43
N PRO A 55 -4.86 -9.08 -6.56
CA PRO A 55 -4.58 -10.14 -7.53
C PRO A 55 -3.18 -10.08 -8.11
N ILE A 56 -2.68 -8.87 -8.42
CA ILE A 56 -1.38 -8.67 -9.05
C ILE A 56 -0.24 -8.98 -8.07
N PHE A 57 -0.28 -8.45 -6.85
CA PHE A 57 0.88 -8.50 -5.95
C PHE A 57 0.83 -9.62 -4.91
N PHE A 58 -0.34 -10.20 -4.63
CA PHE A 58 -0.52 -11.23 -3.61
C PHE A 58 -1.17 -12.53 -4.12
N GLY A 59 -1.69 -12.56 -5.36
CA GLY A 59 -2.22 -13.78 -6.00
C GLY A 59 -1.31 -14.35 -7.10
N GLY A 60 -1.87 -15.13 -8.03
CA GLY A 60 -1.21 -15.56 -9.26
C GLY A 60 -0.10 -16.61 -9.11
N ARG A 61 0.71 -16.77 -10.17
CA ARG A 61 1.69 -17.88 -10.32
C ARG A 61 3.12 -17.54 -9.88
N VAL A 62 3.45 -16.26 -9.77
CA VAL A 62 4.80 -15.81 -9.38
C VAL A 62 4.84 -15.69 -7.86
N GLU A 63 5.87 -16.25 -7.24
CA GLU A 63 6.04 -16.18 -5.79
C GLU A 63 6.05 -14.73 -5.27
N ASN A 64 5.47 -14.53 -4.08
CA ASN A 64 5.30 -13.19 -3.51
C ASN A 64 6.64 -12.44 -3.38
N ARG A 65 7.74 -13.13 -3.04
CA ARG A 65 9.07 -12.50 -2.88
C ARG A 65 9.53 -11.71 -4.11
N TYR A 66 9.29 -12.24 -5.31
CA TYR A 66 9.67 -11.55 -6.54
C TYR A 66 8.79 -10.33 -6.80
N LYS A 67 7.52 -10.40 -6.41
CA LYS A 67 6.56 -9.29 -6.54
C LYS A 67 6.88 -8.16 -5.56
N GLN A 68 7.25 -8.47 -4.33
CA GLN A 68 7.71 -7.47 -3.36
C GLN A 68 8.99 -6.78 -3.84
N LEU A 69 9.95 -7.55 -4.37
CA LEU A 69 11.17 -7.00 -4.94
C LEU A 69 10.88 -6.08 -6.14
N ALA A 70 9.98 -6.48 -7.04
CA ALA A 70 9.57 -5.66 -8.18
C ALA A 70 8.92 -4.34 -7.74
N ARG A 71 7.99 -4.39 -6.77
CA ARG A 71 7.35 -3.20 -6.19
C ARG A 71 8.38 -2.23 -5.60
N LEU A 72 9.32 -2.77 -4.82
CA LEU A 72 10.37 -1.97 -4.20
C LEU A 72 11.29 -1.35 -5.25
N LYS A 73 11.72 -2.12 -6.26
CA LYS A 73 12.56 -1.60 -7.34
C LYS A 73 11.87 -0.49 -8.13
N LEU A 74 10.58 -0.65 -8.42
CA LEU A 74 9.78 0.38 -9.07
C LEU A 74 9.67 1.64 -8.21
N SER A 75 9.40 1.50 -6.91
CA SER A 75 9.27 2.67 -6.04
C SER A 75 10.60 3.41 -5.84
N LEU A 76 11.72 2.68 -5.79
CA LEU A 76 13.07 3.25 -5.75
C LEU A 76 13.38 4.00 -7.05
N ALA A 77 13.11 3.40 -8.20
CA ALA A 77 13.37 4.00 -9.52
C ALA A 77 12.58 5.30 -9.73
N HIS A 78 11.36 5.38 -9.22
CA HIS A 78 10.50 6.57 -9.33
C HIS A 78 10.63 7.54 -8.15
N GLY A 79 11.52 7.27 -7.18
CA GLY A 79 11.72 8.13 -6.02
C GLY A 79 10.50 8.27 -5.08
N CYS A 80 9.57 7.31 -5.10
CA CYS A 80 8.36 7.39 -4.29
C CYS A 80 8.66 7.06 -2.82
N ARG A 81 8.85 8.11 -1.99
CA ARG A 81 9.14 7.97 -0.55
C ARG A 81 8.10 7.12 0.20
N THR A 82 6.81 7.39 0.00
CA THR A 82 5.70 6.67 0.68
C THR A 82 5.70 5.19 0.30
N CYS A 83 5.85 4.92 -1.00
CA CYS A 83 5.90 3.57 -1.53
C CYS A 83 7.13 2.80 -0.99
N ASN A 84 8.30 3.44 -0.93
CA ASN A 84 9.51 2.81 -0.37
C ASN A 84 9.30 2.42 1.10
N ARG A 85 8.72 3.32 1.91
CA ARG A 85 8.42 3.06 3.32
C ARG A 85 7.47 1.88 3.52
N GLN A 86 6.52 1.66 2.60
CA GLN A 86 5.59 0.53 2.64
C GLN A 86 6.18 -0.77 2.05
N ASN A 87 6.98 -0.67 0.98
CA ASN A 87 7.51 -1.82 0.26
C ASN A 87 8.72 -2.46 0.93
N VAL A 88 9.54 -1.70 1.68
CA VAL A 88 10.69 -2.24 2.40
C VAL A 88 10.29 -3.32 3.41
N PRO A 89 9.34 -3.09 4.34
CA PRO A 89 8.90 -4.13 5.27
C PRO A 89 8.37 -5.37 4.56
N GLY A 90 7.58 -5.19 3.49
CA GLY A 90 7.03 -6.30 2.70
C GLY A 90 8.10 -7.12 1.98
N ALA A 91 9.18 -6.49 1.51
CA ALA A 91 10.32 -7.20 0.92
C ALA A 91 11.10 -8.01 1.97
N LEU A 92 11.33 -7.43 3.14
CA LEU A 92 11.99 -8.10 4.26
C LEU A 92 11.18 -9.31 4.75
N GLU A 93 9.86 -9.16 4.93
CA GLU A 93 8.95 -10.24 5.34
C GLU A 93 8.92 -11.38 4.31
N ALA A 94 9.06 -11.07 3.02
CA ALA A 94 9.16 -12.07 1.96
C ALA A 94 10.56 -12.72 1.83
N GLY A 95 11.48 -12.44 2.76
CA GLY A 95 12.81 -13.03 2.82
C GLY A 95 13.81 -12.45 1.82
N ILE A 96 13.64 -11.18 1.44
CA ILE A 96 14.69 -10.39 0.78
C ILE A 96 15.54 -9.76 1.89
N THR A 97 16.86 -9.90 1.83
CA THR A 97 17.72 -9.40 2.91
C THR A 97 17.94 -7.89 2.80
N GLN A 98 18.33 -7.25 3.90
CA GLN A 98 18.68 -5.82 3.91
C GLN A 98 19.82 -5.49 2.92
N ALA A 99 20.72 -6.44 2.65
CA ALA A 99 21.81 -6.26 1.69
C ALA A 99 21.34 -6.36 0.22
N GLN A 100 20.15 -6.91 -0.03
CA GLN A 100 19.57 -7.04 -1.36
C GLN A 100 18.66 -5.87 -1.75
N ILE A 101 18.32 -4.99 -0.80
CA ILE A 101 17.40 -3.85 -0.99
C ILE A 101 18.08 -2.49 -0.89
#